data_AF-A0AAX3I8U3-F1
#
_entry.id   AF-A0AAX3I8U3-F1
#
_cell.length_a   1.000
_cell.length_b   1.000
_cell.length_c   1.000
_cell.angle_alpha   90.00
_cell.angle_beta   90.00
_cell.angle_gamma   90.00
#
_symmetry.space_group_name_H-M   'P 1'
#
loop_
_entity.id
_entity.type
_entity.pdbx_description
1 polymer ?
#
loop_
_entity_poly.entity_id
_entity_poly.type
_entity_poly.pdbx_seq_one_letter_code
_entity_poly.pdbx_strand_id
1 'polypeptide(L)'
;MNKPNHSKAKLISGTCTAVVEGDADLKRFEGPPIHFYLDEDRNRWFISALTDPVSFEYHQQIELILPNEGHVIEKTYEIVKEWDAQGKANASWVKRTSHTFRPYTAFSGSVEVTLDPAEETVHLIFNFKAQSGTRIVTLTNGDMKVKGTTKRRKANATGSVTCDISDAVNRTYRSMETALTTQPASGSFPAHTSVWSREFVPAPDPQPFDYRVVFNFAEGLVPGAYNFSLDNRQVRAFVFDLNRNVAWPSESGTITLTSIPDFETLEGPLSGVYHFTGTATLTDGTKLRIEVNNGKLSIEK
;
A
#
# COMPACT_ATOMS: atom_id res chain seq x y z
N MET A 1 15.16 19.33 32.35
CA MET A 1 14.05 18.84 31.51
C MET A 1 14.42 19.07 30.05
N ASN A 2 14.90 18.04 29.37
CA ASN A 2 15.14 18.12 27.92
C ASN A 2 13.79 17.98 27.21
N LYS A 3 13.42 18.99 26.43
CA LYS A 3 12.26 18.91 25.54
C LYS A 3 12.48 17.77 24.55
N PRO A 4 11.46 16.96 24.23
CA PRO A 4 11.56 16.02 23.12
C PRO A 4 11.90 16.81 21.86
N ASN A 5 13.02 16.46 21.25
CA ASN A 5 13.46 17.04 20.00
C ASN A 5 12.55 16.45 18.92
N HIS A 6 11.41 17.10 18.66
CA HIS A 6 10.58 16.79 17.49
C HIS A 6 11.42 17.12 16.26
N SER A 7 12.23 16.16 15.79
CA SER A 7 12.90 16.27 14.51
C SER A 7 11.80 16.53 13.49
N LYS A 8 11.77 17.74 12.91
CA LYS A 8 10.86 18.07 11.81
C LYS A 8 10.97 16.92 10.80
N ALA A 9 9.85 16.25 10.52
CA ALA A 9 9.81 15.20 9.52
C ALA A 9 10.49 15.73 8.25
N LYS A 10 11.46 14.98 7.73
CA LYS A 10 12.16 15.36 6.50
C LYS A 10 11.10 15.41 5.40
N LEU A 11 10.89 16.60 4.83
CA LEU A 11 9.83 16.82 3.86
C LEU A 11 10.22 16.09 2.57
N ILE A 12 9.44 15.08 2.19
CA ILE A 12 9.55 14.45 0.86
C ILE A 12 8.77 15.34 -0.10
N SER A 13 9.35 15.65 -1.24
CA SER A 13 8.68 16.39 -2.30
C SER A 13 9.00 15.79 -3.66
N GLY A 14 8.13 16.07 -4.63
CA GLY A 14 8.41 15.71 -6.00
C GLY A 14 7.22 15.88 -6.92
N THR A 15 7.40 15.45 -8.17
CA THR A 15 6.36 15.39 -9.20
C THR A 15 6.40 14.07 -9.95
N CYS A 16 5.27 13.61 -10.45
CA CYS A 16 5.17 12.51 -11.40
C CYS A 16 4.10 12.84 -12.45
N THR A 17 4.48 12.74 -13.71
CA THR A 17 3.55 12.86 -14.84
C THR A 17 3.72 11.69 -15.80
N ALA A 18 2.64 11.28 -16.47
CA ALA A 18 2.68 10.35 -17.58
C ALA A 18 1.40 10.46 -18.43
N VAL A 19 1.48 10.08 -19.69
CA VAL A 19 0.31 9.81 -20.54
C VAL A 19 -0.09 8.35 -20.36
N VAL A 20 -1.40 8.10 -20.24
CA VAL A 20 -1.97 6.76 -20.07
C VAL A 20 -2.80 6.42 -21.31
N GLU A 21 -2.34 5.45 -22.08
CA GLU A 21 -3.00 4.95 -23.28
C GLU A 21 -3.61 3.57 -23.02
N GLY A 22 -4.76 3.27 -23.65
CA GLY A 22 -5.42 1.97 -23.53
C GLY A 22 -6.40 1.81 -22.36
N ASP A 23 -6.51 2.79 -21.47
CA ASP A 23 -7.60 2.85 -20.48
C ASP A 23 -8.73 3.78 -20.95
N ALA A 24 -9.98 3.43 -20.66
CA ALA A 24 -11.16 4.19 -21.11
C ALA A 24 -11.36 5.48 -20.30
N ASP A 25 -11.07 5.45 -19.00
CA ASP A 25 -11.45 6.48 -18.04
C ASP A 25 -10.28 7.42 -17.70
N LEU A 26 -9.05 6.92 -17.80
CA LEU A 26 -7.84 7.62 -17.37
C LEU A 26 -6.88 7.79 -18.54
N LYS A 27 -6.58 9.05 -18.88
CA LYS A 27 -5.71 9.40 -20.03
C LYS A 27 -4.37 10.00 -19.61
N ARG A 28 -4.26 10.44 -18.36
CA ARG A 28 -3.08 11.11 -17.81
C ARG A 28 -2.89 10.73 -16.36
N PHE A 29 -1.64 10.69 -15.94
CA PHE A 29 -1.22 10.61 -14.57
C PHE A 29 -0.59 11.95 -14.20
N GLU A 30 -1.04 12.55 -13.11
CA GLU A 30 -0.41 13.72 -12.51
C GLU A 30 -0.59 13.62 -11.00
N GLY A 31 0.52 13.56 -10.28
CA GLY A 31 0.49 13.48 -8.82
C GLY A 31 1.88 13.63 -8.25
N PRO A 32 2.00 13.98 -6.96
CA PRO A 32 3.28 13.91 -6.30
C PRO A 32 3.75 12.44 -6.26
N PRO A 33 5.07 12.20 -6.32
CA PRO A 33 5.66 10.96 -5.91
C PRO A 33 5.54 10.89 -4.40
N ILE A 34 4.97 9.78 -3.95
CA ILE A 34 4.73 9.48 -2.57
C ILE A 34 5.41 8.13 -2.37
N HIS A 35 6.46 8.14 -1.57
CA HIS A 35 7.42 7.06 -1.31
C HIS A 35 8.63 7.01 -2.24
N PHE A 36 9.79 7.17 -1.62
CA PHE A 36 11.11 6.88 -2.18
C PHE A 36 11.98 6.31 -1.07
N TYR A 37 12.29 5.02 -1.12
CA TYR A 37 13.09 4.36 -0.07
C TYR A 37 13.83 3.16 -0.62
N LEU A 38 14.87 2.74 0.09
CA LEU A 38 15.55 1.47 -0.15
C LEU A 38 14.78 0.34 0.55
N ASP A 39 14.30 -0.64 -0.20
CA ASP A 39 13.82 -1.91 0.35
C ASP A 39 15.05 -2.77 0.69
N GLU A 40 15.47 -2.72 1.95
CA GLU A 40 16.68 -3.41 2.43
C GLU A 40 16.56 -4.93 2.31
N ASP A 41 15.35 -5.49 2.50
CA ASP A 41 15.08 -6.94 2.39
C ASP A 41 15.43 -7.46 0.98
N ARG A 42 15.19 -6.62 -0.04
CA ARG A 42 15.39 -6.98 -1.46
C ARG A 42 16.61 -6.30 -2.09
N ASN A 43 17.24 -5.39 -1.36
CA ASN A 43 18.29 -4.51 -1.87
C ASN A 43 17.88 -3.78 -3.17
N ARG A 44 16.70 -3.15 -3.17
CA ARG A 44 16.14 -2.44 -4.34
C ARG A 44 15.55 -1.10 -3.95
N TRP A 45 15.67 -0.09 -4.82
CA TRP A 45 14.99 1.18 -4.62
C TRP A 45 13.53 1.05 -5.02
N PHE A 46 12.62 1.51 -4.15
CA PHE A 46 11.20 1.60 -4.41
C PHE A 46 10.79 3.06 -4.51
N ILE A 47 10.15 3.41 -5.61
CA ILE A 47 9.60 4.73 -5.85
C ILE A 47 8.14 4.57 -6.25
N SER A 48 7.24 5.29 -5.60
CA SER A 48 5.85 5.33 -6.03
C SER A 48 5.30 6.74 -6.14
N ALA A 49 4.25 6.89 -6.93
CA ALA A 49 3.44 8.09 -7.00
C ALA A 49 1.97 7.69 -6.93
N LEU A 50 1.18 8.52 -6.28
CA LEU A 50 -0.27 8.37 -6.20
C LEU A 50 -0.91 9.67 -6.66
N THR A 51 -1.95 9.60 -7.49
CA THR A 51 -2.79 10.77 -7.74
C THR A 51 -3.59 11.08 -6.49
N ASP A 52 -3.94 12.35 -6.28
CA ASP A 52 -4.83 12.69 -5.18
C ASP A 52 -6.14 11.91 -5.26
N PRO A 53 -6.64 11.35 -4.14
CA PRO A 53 -7.92 10.66 -4.14
C PRO A 53 -9.03 11.68 -4.42
N VAL A 54 -9.63 11.59 -5.59
CA VAL A 54 -10.89 12.27 -5.88
C VAL A 54 -12.00 11.43 -5.27
N SER A 55 -12.82 12.02 -4.40
CA SER A 55 -13.88 11.29 -3.67
C SER A 55 -14.75 10.49 -4.63
N PHE A 56 -14.78 9.15 -4.48
CA PHE A 56 -15.56 8.20 -5.27
C PHE A 56 -15.17 8.03 -6.74
N GLU A 57 -14.12 8.70 -7.22
CA GLU A 57 -13.60 8.53 -8.57
C GLU A 57 -12.33 7.67 -8.59
N TYR A 58 -11.84 7.39 -9.80
CA TYR A 58 -10.60 6.68 -9.97
C TYR A 58 -9.41 7.50 -9.47
N HIS A 59 -8.52 6.85 -8.74
CA HIS A 59 -7.16 7.32 -8.49
C HIS A 59 -6.16 6.30 -9.02
N GLN A 60 -4.94 6.75 -9.26
CA GLN A 60 -3.90 5.98 -9.91
C GLN A 60 -2.69 5.88 -9.01
N GLN A 61 -2.00 4.74 -9.10
CA GLN A 61 -0.67 4.58 -8.54
C GLN A 61 0.30 4.15 -9.63
N ILE A 62 1.49 4.74 -9.65
CA ILE A 62 2.64 4.21 -10.39
C ILE A 62 3.66 3.73 -9.36
N GLU A 63 4.20 2.53 -9.57
CA GLU A 63 5.32 2.01 -8.77
C GLU A 63 6.47 1.68 -9.72
N LEU A 64 7.68 2.07 -9.35
CA LEU A 64 8.93 1.70 -10.02
C LEU A 64 9.88 1.10 -9.00
N ILE A 65 10.50 -0.02 -9.38
CA ILE A 65 11.51 -0.72 -8.58
C ILE A 65 12.79 -0.81 -9.39
N LEU A 66 13.87 -0.28 -8.80
CA LEU A 66 15.16 -0.13 -9.46
C LEU A 66 16.22 -0.97 -8.73
N PRO A 67 17.23 -1.48 -9.44
CA PRO A 67 18.37 -2.14 -8.78
C PRO A 67 19.12 -1.12 -7.91
N ASN A 68 19.67 -1.58 -6.77
CA ASN A 68 20.52 -0.75 -5.94
C ASN A 68 21.99 -0.85 -6.41
N GLU A 69 22.40 0.09 -7.26
CA GLU A 69 23.78 0.19 -7.75
C GLU A 69 24.53 1.43 -7.18
N GLY A 70 23.98 2.05 -6.14
CA GLY A 70 24.52 3.30 -5.59
C GLY A 70 24.14 4.52 -6.44
N HIS A 71 25.10 5.42 -6.64
CA HIS A 71 24.92 6.62 -7.44
C HIS A 71 24.89 6.28 -8.94
N VAL A 72 23.84 6.71 -9.64
CA VAL A 72 23.67 6.47 -11.08
C VAL A 72 23.26 7.76 -11.78
N ILE A 73 23.77 7.96 -13.00
CA ILE A 73 23.50 9.13 -13.84
C ILE A 73 23.05 8.64 -15.20
N GLU A 74 21.85 9.07 -15.63
CA GLU A 74 21.28 8.82 -16.96
C GLU A 74 21.37 7.35 -17.41
N LYS A 75 21.29 6.40 -16.46
CA LYS A 75 21.40 4.98 -16.76
C LYS A 75 20.02 4.43 -17.13
N THR A 76 19.93 3.82 -18.31
CA THR A 76 18.69 3.17 -18.76
C THR A 76 18.63 1.72 -18.30
N TYR A 77 17.53 1.36 -17.64
CA TYR A 77 17.17 -0.01 -17.31
C TYR A 77 15.98 -0.47 -18.16
N GLU A 78 16.04 -1.71 -18.62
CA GLU A 78 14.89 -2.40 -19.19
C GLU A 78 13.87 -2.71 -18.06
N ILE A 79 12.59 -2.48 -18.34
CA ILE A 79 11.49 -2.85 -17.44
C ILE A 79 10.98 -4.23 -17.82
N VAL A 80 11.04 -5.17 -16.88
CA VAL A 80 10.59 -6.56 -17.04
C VAL A 80 9.51 -6.91 -16.01
N LYS A 81 8.82 -8.02 -16.23
CA LYS A 81 7.74 -8.50 -15.35
C LYS A 81 8.26 -9.05 -14.04
N GLU A 82 9.42 -9.69 -14.08
CA GLU A 82 10.04 -10.38 -12.96
C GLU A 82 10.58 -9.37 -11.94
N TRP A 83 9.96 -9.34 -10.77
CA TRP A 83 10.29 -8.39 -9.71
C TRP A 83 11.75 -8.48 -9.24
N ASP A 84 12.34 -9.66 -9.22
CA ASP A 84 13.69 -9.92 -8.70
C ASP A 84 14.74 -10.07 -9.81
N ALA A 85 14.42 -9.68 -11.06
CA ALA A 85 15.36 -9.77 -12.16
C ALA A 85 16.60 -8.89 -11.93
N GLN A 86 17.77 -9.52 -11.92
CA GLN A 86 19.04 -8.86 -11.63
C GLN A 86 19.36 -7.78 -12.69
N GLY A 87 19.67 -6.56 -12.24
CA GLY A 87 20.05 -5.44 -13.11
C GLY A 87 18.92 -4.91 -14.00
N LYS A 88 17.67 -5.33 -13.78
CA LYS A 88 16.49 -4.90 -14.55
C LYS A 88 15.54 -4.11 -13.67
N ALA A 89 14.80 -3.15 -14.21
CA ALA A 89 13.74 -2.46 -13.48
C ALA A 89 12.42 -3.26 -13.52
N ASN A 90 11.53 -2.98 -12.58
CA ASN A 90 10.13 -3.42 -12.63
C ASN A 90 9.23 -2.19 -12.45
N ALA A 91 8.03 -2.23 -13.03
CA ALA A 91 7.05 -1.18 -12.87
C ALA A 91 5.63 -1.74 -12.79
N SER A 92 4.75 -0.97 -12.17
CA SER A 92 3.32 -1.24 -12.15
C SER A 92 2.53 0.05 -12.31
N TRP A 93 1.35 -0.05 -12.90
CA TRP A 93 0.33 0.98 -12.84
C TRP A 93 -0.92 0.37 -12.22
N VAL A 94 -1.50 1.03 -11.22
CA VAL A 94 -2.68 0.54 -10.51
C VAL A 94 -3.81 1.53 -10.67
N LYS A 95 -4.91 1.08 -11.28
CA LYS A 95 -6.17 1.81 -11.31
C LYS A 95 -6.98 1.45 -10.08
N ARG A 96 -7.38 2.43 -9.29
CA ARG A 96 -8.05 2.20 -8.00
C ARG A 96 -9.29 3.06 -7.86
N THR A 97 -10.25 2.55 -7.10
CA THR A 97 -11.30 3.32 -6.44
C THR A 97 -11.14 3.11 -4.93
N SER A 98 -12.01 3.68 -4.11
CA SER A 98 -12.03 3.38 -2.67
C SER A 98 -12.30 1.91 -2.33
N HIS A 99 -12.80 1.11 -3.29
CA HIS A 99 -13.30 -0.25 -3.06
C HIS A 99 -12.73 -1.31 -4.00
N THR A 100 -12.10 -0.89 -5.09
CA THR A 100 -11.50 -1.79 -6.07
C THR A 100 -10.10 -1.32 -6.39
N PHE A 101 -9.23 -2.26 -6.68
CA PHE A 101 -7.93 -1.97 -7.24
C PHE A 101 -7.71 -2.88 -8.44
N ARG A 102 -6.95 -2.42 -9.41
CA ARG A 102 -6.64 -3.22 -10.60
C ARG A 102 -5.18 -3.00 -10.93
N PRO A 103 -4.30 -3.93 -10.53
CA PRO A 103 -2.89 -3.83 -10.86
C PRO A 103 -2.70 -4.19 -12.34
N TYR A 104 -1.90 -3.37 -13.02
CA TYR A 104 -1.32 -3.66 -14.32
C TYR A 104 0.18 -3.81 -14.12
N THR A 105 0.69 -5.03 -14.27
CA THR A 105 2.12 -5.31 -14.13
C THR A 105 2.81 -5.03 -15.46
N ALA A 106 3.90 -4.28 -15.44
CA ALA A 106 4.69 -4.04 -16.64
C ALA A 106 5.29 -5.34 -17.16
N PHE A 107 5.31 -5.50 -18.48
CA PHE A 107 5.94 -6.65 -19.15
C PHE A 107 6.97 -6.24 -20.21
N SER A 108 7.06 -4.94 -20.52
CA SER A 108 8.08 -4.38 -21.41
C SER A 108 8.17 -2.87 -21.21
N GLY A 109 9.34 -2.29 -21.43
CA GLY A 109 9.55 -0.85 -21.36
C GLY A 109 10.98 -0.51 -20.97
N SER A 110 11.19 0.76 -20.63
CA SER A 110 12.46 1.24 -20.11
C SER A 110 12.26 2.41 -19.15
N VAL A 111 13.25 2.60 -18.28
CA VAL A 111 13.39 3.76 -17.42
C VAL A 111 14.83 4.24 -17.43
N GLU A 112 15.02 5.51 -17.76
CA GLU A 112 16.28 6.23 -17.55
C GLU A 112 16.30 6.81 -16.14
N VAL A 113 17.42 6.65 -15.44
CA VAL A 113 17.53 6.95 -14.01
C VAL A 113 18.76 7.80 -13.74
N THR A 114 18.53 8.91 -13.05
CA THR A 114 19.55 9.64 -12.30
C THR A 114 19.17 9.57 -10.82
N LEU A 115 19.97 8.90 -10.00
CA LEU A 115 19.70 8.68 -8.58
C LEU A 115 20.96 8.98 -7.77
N ASP A 116 20.82 9.89 -6.82
CA ASP A 116 21.84 10.22 -5.85
C ASP A 116 21.36 9.84 -4.43
N PRO A 117 21.88 8.75 -3.85
CA PRO A 117 21.50 8.35 -2.49
C PRO A 117 21.96 9.34 -1.42
N ALA A 118 23.06 10.05 -1.64
CA ALA A 118 23.63 10.99 -0.67
C ALA A 118 22.78 12.27 -0.60
N GLU A 119 22.36 12.77 -1.76
CA GLU A 119 21.46 13.92 -1.86
C GLU A 119 19.97 13.54 -1.68
N GLU A 120 19.67 12.24 -1.60
CA GLU A 120 18.31 11.69 -1.56
C GLU A 120 17.44 12.21 -2.71
N THR A 121 18.00 12.18 -3.92
CA THR A 121 17.28 12.61 -5.13
C THR A 121 17.18 11.49 -6.14
N VAL A 122 16.08 11.48 -6.87
CA VAL A 122 15.91 10.60 -8.03
C VAL A 122 15.10 11.31 -9.11
N HIS A 123 15.55 11.18 -10.36
CA HIS A 123 14.85 11.59 -11.56
C HIS A 123 14.74 10.38 -12.49
N LEU A 124 13.50 10.08 -12.89
CA LEU A 124 13.14 8.96 -13.73
C LEU A 124 12.44 9.47 -14.98
N ILE A 125 12.89 9.00 -16.15
CA ILE A 125 12.16 9.15 -17.41
C ILE A 125 11.76 7.76 -17.88
N PHE A 126 10.46 7.46 -17.97
CA PHE A 126 9.99 6.10 -18.17
C PHE A 126 8.89 5.96 -19.22
N ASN A 127 8.89 4.80 -19.87
CA ASN A 127 7.83 4.37 -20.77
C ASN A 127 7.66 2.86 -20.63
N PHE A 128 6.44 2.36 -20.44
CA PHE A 128 6.21 0.91 -20.32
C PHE A 128 4.81 0.48 -20.74
N LYS A 129 4.71 -0.80 -21.12
CA LYS A 129 3.44 -1.48 -21.33
C LYS A 129 3.15 -2.38 -20.14
N ALA A 130 1.91 -2.35 -19.67
CA ALA A 130 1.48 -3.13 -18.52
C ALA A 130 0.14 -3.81 -18.79
N GLN A 131 -0.07 -4.95 -18.12
CA GLN A 131 -1.21 -5.83 -18.39
C GLN A 131 -1.95 -6.22 -17.12
N SER A 132 -3.29 -6.26 -17.23
CA SER A 132 -4.20 -6.80 -16.22
C SER A 132 -5.24 -7.70 -16.89
N GLY A 133 -5.08 -9.01 -16.75
CA GLY A 133 -5.86 -9.98 -17.53
C GLY A 133 -5.63 -9.77 -19.03
N THR A 134 -6.68 -9.52 -19.80
CA THR A 134 -6.59 -9.24 -21.25
C THR A 134 -6.38 -7.76 -21.59
N ARG A 135 -6.42 -6.86 -20.59
CA ARG A 135 -6.31 -5.41 -20.82
C ARG A 135 -4.86 -4.98 -20.79
N ILE A 136 -4.45 -4.18 -21.77
CA ILE A 136 -3.11 -3.61 -21.87
C ILE A 136 -3.23 -2.09 -21.79
N VAL A 137 -2.36 -1.47 -21.00
CA VAL A 137 -2.13 -0.03 -20.99
C VAL A 137 -0.70 0.26 -21.39
N THR A 138 -0.48 1.43 -21.98
CA THR A 138 0.86 1.96 -22.24
C THR A 138 1.01 3.28 -21.52
N LEU A 139 2.05 3.40 -20.70
CA LEU A 139 2.46 4.65 -20.09
C LEU A 139 3.59 5.24 -20.93
N THR A 140 3.40 6.47 -21.40
CA THR A 140 4.36 7.20 -22.22
C THR A 140 4.66 8.57 -21.63
N ASN A 141 5.82 9.14 -22.00
CA ASN A 141 6.28 10.45 -21.51
C ASN A 141 6.27 10.53 -19.98
N GLY A 142 6.65 9.44 -19.32
CA GLY A 142 6.75 9.38 -17.87
C GLY A 142 7.93 10.23 -17.39
N ASP A 143 7.69 11.17 -16.48
CA ASP A 143 8.72 11.96 -15.80
C ASP A 143 8.40 11.99 -14.31
N MET A 144 9.33 11.51 -13.48
CA MET A 144 9.19 11.50 -12.03
C MET A 144 10.44 12.06 -11.36
N LYS A 145 10.27 13.06 -10.49
CA LYS A 145 11.36 13.71 -9.74
C LYS A 145 11.04 13.68 -8.28
N VAL A 146 11.96 13.19 -7.44
CA VAL A 146 11.78 13.10 -5.99
C VAL A 146 12.99 13.71 -5.28
N LYS A 147 12.71 14.41 -4.19
CA LYS A 147 13.70 14.86 -3.22
C LYS A 147 13.29 14.44 -1.81
N GLY A 148 14.22 13.84 -1.10
CA GLY A 148 14.02 13.30 0.24
C GLY A 148 13.56 11.84 0.21
N THR A 149 14.02 11.06 1.18
CA THR A 149 13.62 9.66 1.37
C THR A 149 12.47 9.50 2.36
N THR A 150 11.69 8.45 2.15
CA THR A 150 10.68 7.96 3.08
C THR A 150 11.30 7.05 4.10
N LYS A 151 11.18 7.41 5.38
CA LYS A 151 11.50 6.49 6.46
C LYS A 151 10.41 5.41 6.51
N ARG A 152 10.75 4.22 6.04
CA ARG A 152 9.91 3.03 6.14
C ARG A 152 10.59 2.04 7.07
N ARG A 153 9.97 1.78 8.22
CA ARG A 153 10.33 0.65 9.10
C ARG A 153 9.32 -0.44 8.86
N LYS A 154 9.81 -1.66 8.69
CA LYS A 154 8.98 -2.87 8.53
C LYS A 154 9.43 -3.89 9.57
N ALA A 155 8.45 -4.60 10.09
CA ALA A 155 8.66 -5.61 11.10
C ALA A 155 7.76 -6.80 10.82
N ASN A 156 8.33 -7.99 10.61
CA ASN A 156 7.54 -9.20 10.73
C ASN A 156 7.18 -9.37 12.20
N ALA A 157 5.92 -9.71 12.47
CA ALA A 157 5.43 -9.95 13.82
C ALA A 157 4.99 -11.41 13.94
N THR A 158 5.09 -11.91 15.16
CA THR A 158 4.51 -13.19 15.57
C THR A 158 3.09 -12.97 16.09
N GLY A 159 2.33 -14.05 16.27
CA GLY A 159 0.95 -13.99 16.74
C GLY A 159 -0.05 -14.14 15.59
N SER A 160 -1.27 -13.64 15.79
CA SER A 160 -2.34 -13.79 14.81
C SER A 160 -3.39 -12.70 14.87
N VAL A 161 -4.02 -12.50 13.71
CA VAL A 161 -5.27 -11.78 13.52
C VAL A 161 -6.33 -12.81 13.16
N THR A 162 -7.45 -12.80 13.87
CA THR A 162 -8.56 -13.74 13.63
C THR A 162 -9.89 -13.01 13.64
N CYS A 163 -10.83 -13.40 12.78
CA CYS A 163 -12.22 -12.93 12.81
C CYS A 163 -13.13 -13.85 12.01
N ASP A 164 -14.44 -13.69 12.17
CA ASP A 164 -15.44 -14.26 11.27
C ASP A 164 -15.91 -13.18 10.30
N ILE A 165 -15.81 -13.45 9.00
CA ILE A 165 -16.28 -12.58 7.92
C ILE A 165 -17.53 -13.23 7.34
N SER A 166 -18.61 -12.46 7.24
CA SER A 166 -19.92 -12.92 6.76
C SER A 166 -20.50 -12.00 5.68
N ASP A 167 -21.62 -12.41 5.09
CA ASP A 167 -22.33 -11.77 3.96
C ASP A 167 -21.64 -12.02 2.60
N ALA A 168 -21.05 -11.02 1.94
CA ALA A 168 -20.43 -11.19 0.61
C ALA A 168 -19.21 -12.13 0.60
N VAL A 169 -18.66 -12.42 1.78
CA VAL A 169 -17.63 -13.42 2.04
C VAL A 169 -18.10 -14.21 3.26
N ASN A 170 -17.98 -15.54 3.25
CA ASN A 170 -18.32 -16.38 4.40
C ASN A 170 -17.10 -17.20 4.81
N ARG A 171 -16.36 -16.72 5.83
CA ARG A 171 -15.04 -17.25 6.18
C ARG A 171 -14.68 -16.99 7.64
N THR A 172 -14.18 -18.03 8.32
CA THR A 172 -13.40 -17.85 9.56
C THR A 172 -11.96 -17.57 9.20
N TYR A 173 -11.56 -16.31 9.31
CA TYR A 173 -10.23 -15.81 8.99
C TYR A 173 -9.24 -16.11 10.10
N ARG A 174 -8.08 -16.63 9.73
CA ARG A 174 -6.92 -16.78 10.62
C ARG A 174 -5.63 -16.47 9.87
N SER A 175 -4.97 -15.38 10.23
CA SER A 175 -3.72 -14.98 9.56
C SER A 175 -2.63 -16.04 9.70
N MET A 176 -1.89 -16.26 8.61
CA MET A 176 -0.62 -17.01 8.59
C MET A 176 0.60 -16.10 8.59
N GLU A 177 0.44 -14.87 8.09
CA GLU A 177 1.49 -13.85 8.08
C GLU A 177 0.96 -12.59 8.75
N THR A 178 1.83 -11.93 9.52
CA THR A 178 1.54 -10.63 10.14
C THR A 178 2.77 -9.74 10.10
N ALA A 179 2.59 -8.46 9.76
CA ALA A 179 3.66 -7.49 9.81
C ALA A 179 3.16 -6.08 10.14
N LEU A 180 4.05 -5.29 10.73
CA LEU A 180 3.85 -3.87 10.98
C LEU A 180 4.73 -3.06 10.05
N THR A 181 4.26 -1.89 9.63
CA THR A 181 5.02 -0.98 8.79
C THR A 181 4.66 0.46 9.12
N THR A 182 5.66 1.30 9.35
CA THR A 182 5.44 2.75 9.47
C THR A 182 5.13 3.34 8.09
N GLN A 183 4.11 4.19 8.03
CA GLN A 183 3.66 4.85 6.83
C GLN A 183 3.67 6.37 7.05
N PRO A 184 4.19 7.15 6.09
CA PRO A 184 4.09 8.60 6.17
C PRO A 184 2.62 9.04 6.10
N ALA A 185 2.39 10.32 6.40
CA ALA A 185 1.08 10.91 6.16
C ALA A 185 0.73 10.84 4.66
N SER A 186 -0.53 10.51 4.39
CA SER A 186 -1.14 10.55 3.06
C SER A 186 -2.24 11.61 3.04
N GLY A 187 -2.72 11.99 1.84
CA GLY A 187 -3.80 12.96 1.71
C GLY A 187 -5.07 12.61 2.50
N SER A 188 -5.31 11.32 2.78
CA SER A 188 -6.53 10.86 3.48
C SER A 188 -6.32 10.37 4.91
N PHE A 189 -5.08 10.18 5.38
CA PHE A 189 -4.79 9.62 6.71
C PHE A 189 -3.43 10.13 7.23
N PRO A 190 -3.31 10.49 8.53
CA PRO A 190 -2.04 10.97 9.09
C PRO A 190 -0.93 9.90 9.04
N ALA A 191 0.28 10.27 9.44
CA ALA A 191 1.35 9.31 9.67
C ALA A 191 0.87 8.24 10.66
N HIS A 192 1.19 6.98 10.36
CA HIS A 192 0.55 5.86 11.03
C HIS A 192 1.39 4.59 10.98
N THR A 193 1.09 3.66 11.88
CA THR A 193 1.53 2.28 11.76
C THR A 193 0.43 1.48 11.06
N SER A 194 0.78 0.86 9.95
CA SER A 194 -0.07 -0.10 9.25
C SER A 194 0.29 -1.51 9.70
N VAL A 195 -0.71 -2.25 10.14
CA VAL A 195 -0.62 -3.64 10.54
C VAL A 195 -1.39 -4.44 9.52
N TRP A 196 -0.69 -5.26 8.75
CA TRP A 196 -1.32 -6.13 7.79
C TRP A 196 -1.14 -7.58 8.21
N SER A 197 -2.18 -8.36 7.91
CA SER A 197 -2.21 -9.79 8.12
C SER A 197 -2.74 -10.45 6.86
N ARG A 198 -2.30 -11.69 6.60
CA ARG A 198 -2.67 -12.42 5.37
C ARG A 198 -3.04 -13.86 5.67
N GLU A 199 -4.11 -14.32 5.03
CA GLU A 199 -4.50 -15.72 4.95
C GLU A 199 -4.70 -16.06 3.47
N PHE A 200 -4.00 -17.08 2.97
CA PHE A 200 -4.06 -17.44 1.57
C PHE A 200 -3.92 -18.95 1.36
N VAL A 201 -4.56 -19.46 0.33
CA VAL A 201 -4.27 -20.77 -0.24
C VAL A 201 -3.95 -20.54 -1.71
N PRO A 202 -2.70 -20.81 -2.14
CA PRO A 202 -2.28 -20.55 -3.50
C PRO A 202 -2.84 -21.60 -4.47
N ALA A 203 -2.84 -21.27 -5.77
CA ALA A 203 -2.99 -22.27 -6.82
C ALA A 203 -1.86 -23.33 -6.72
N PRO A 204 -2.10 -24.61 -7.08
CA PRO A 204 -3.23 -25.12 -7.86
C PRO A 204 -4.42 -25.64 -7.04
N ASP A 205 -4.61 -25.20 -5.79
CA ASP A 205 -5.80 -25.56 -5.03
C ASP A 205 -7.09 -25.25 -5.83
N PRO A 206 -8.13 -26.11 -5.81
CA PRO A 206 -9.37 -25.88 -6.56
C PRO A 206 -10.17 -24.67 -6.06
N GLN A 207 -9.92 -24.18 -4.84
CA GLN A 207 -10.56 -23.00 -4.26
C GLN A 207 -9.50 -22.04 -3.69
N PRO A 208 -8.63 -21.48 -4.55
CA PRO A 208 -7.57 -20.61 -4.09
C PRO A 208 -8.18 -19.29 -3.59
N PHE A 209 -7.65 -18.79 -2.48
CA PHE A 209 -8.06 -17.52 -1.90
C PHE A 209 -6.85 -16.75 -1.38
N ASP A 210 -6.97 -15.44 -1.26
CA ASP A 210 -5.93 -14.59 -0.69
C ASP A 210 -6.60 -13.36 -0.06
N TYR A 211 -6.77 -13.42 1.25
CA TYR A 211 -7.39 -12.38 2.05
C TYR A 211 -6.36 -11.65 2.89
N ARG A 212 -6.52 -10.33 2.98
CA ARG A 212 -5.77 -9.51 3.93
C ARG A 212 -6.70 -8.74 4.84
N VAL A 213 -6.37 -8.71 6.12
CA VAL A 213 -6.96 -7.77 7.08
C VAL A 213 -5.88 -6.77 7.46
N VAL A 214 -6.18 -5.49 7.25
CA VAL A 214 -5.25 -4.39 7.48
C VAL A 214 -5.85 -3.40 8.46
N PHE A 215 -5.06 -2.99 9.44
CA PHE A 215 -5.39 -1.90 10.36
C PHE A 215 -4.40 -0.76 10.20
N ASN A 216 -4.89 0.46 10.19
CA ASN A 216 -4.06 1.65 10.26
C ASN A 216 -4.31 2.36 11.58
N PHE A 217 -3.27 2.57 12.37
CA PHE A 217 -3.29 3.27 13.65
C PHE A 217 -2.46 4.53 13.56
N ALA A 218 -3.10 5.70 13.69
CA ALA A 218 -2.41 6.98 13.68
C ALA A 218 -1.32 7.04 14.76
N GLU A 219 -0.22 7.72 14.47
CA GLU A 219 0.83 7.94 15.46
C GLU A 219 0.29 8.64 16.73
N GLY A 220 0.79 8.23 17.89
CA GLY A 220 0.37 8.77 19.19
C GLY A 220 -0.92 8.17 19.77
N LEU A 221 -1.49 7.13 19.14
CA LEU A 221 -2.62 6.40 19.71
C LEU A 221 -2.22 5.72 21.04
N VAL A 222 -3.14 5.70 22.01
CA VAL A 222 -2.97 5.01 23.30
C VAL A 222 -3.99 3.86 23.44
N PRO A 223 -3.77 2.87 24.32
CA PRO A 223 -4.78 1.84 24.59
C PRO A 223 -6.14 2.46 24.94
N GLY A 224 -7.23 1.88 24.41
CA GLY A 224 -8.57 2.44 24.50
C GLY A 224 -9.54 1.90 23.45
N ALA A 225 -10.79 2.37 23.52
CA ALA A 225 -11.84 2.03 22.55
C ALA A 225 -11.98 3.12 21.49
N TYR A 226 -12.05 2.71 20.22
CA TYR A 226 -12.14 3.57 19.07
C TYR A 226 -13.25 3.09 18.13
N ASN A 227 -14.00 4.04 17.57
CA ASN A 227 -15.03 3.73 16.59
C ASN A 227 -14.44 3.75 15.17
N PHE A 228 -14.89 2.84 14.33
CA PHE A 228 -14.62 2.92 12.89
C PHE A 228 -15.63 3.85 12.22
N SER A 229 -15.14 4.67 11.29
CA SER A 229 -15.94 5.40 10.31
C SER A 229 -15.07 5.68 9.08
N LEU A 230 -15.69 5.96 7.94
CA LEU A 230 -14.97 6.23 6.67
C LEU A 230 -14.03 7.44 6.78
N ASP A 231 -14.39 8.44 7.57
CA ASP A 231 -13.66 9.67 7.81
C ASP A 231 -12.73 9.61 9.04
N ASN A 232 -12.72 8.50 9.78
CA ASN A 232 -11.89 8.38 10.98
C ASN A 232 -10.40 8.53 10.62
N ARG A 233 -9.70 9.38 11.38
CA ARG A 233 -8.26 9.70 11.20
C ARG A 233 -7.37 9.11 12.30
N GLN A 234 -7.94 8.36 13.24
CA GLN A 234 -7.24 7.67 14.33
C GLN A 234 -7.06 6.19 14.02
N VAL A 235 -8.13 5.52 13.59
CA VAL A 235 -8.14 4.09 13.28
C VAL A 235 -8.90 3.82 11.99
N ARG A 236 -8.40 2.90 11.16
CA ARG A 236 -9.12 2.33 10.02
C ARG A 236 -8.85 0.84 9.93
N ALA A 237 -9.83 0.08 9.47
CA ALA A 237 -9.65 -1.31 9.10
C ALA A 237 -10.09 -1.55 7.65
N PHE A 238 -9.48 -2.54 7.01
CA PHE A 238 -9.79 -2.95 5.66
C PHE A 238 -9.74 -4.48 5.58
N VAL A 239 -10.73 -5.08 4.91
CA VAL A 239 -10.59 -6.44 4.38
C VAL A 239 -10.32 -6.33 2.88
N PHE A 240 -9.31 -7.04 2.40
CA PHE A 240 -9.01 -7.17 0.97
C PHE A 240 -9.22 -8.61 0.53
N ASP A 241 -9.89 -8.78 -0.61
CA ASP A 241 -9.84 -10.00 -1.43
C ASP A 241 -8.89 -9.71 -2.60
N LEU A 242 -7.68 -10.28 -2.53
CA LEU A 242 -6.66 -10.02 -3.53
C LEU A 242 -6.92 -10.76 -4.85
N ASN A 243 -7.68 -11.85 -4.83
CA ASN A 243 -8.04 -12.58 -6.04
C ASN A 243 -9.12 -11.82 -6.84
N ARG A 244 -10.10 -11.21 -6.14
CA ARG A 244 -11.15 -10.40 -6.76
C ARG A 244 -10.74 -8.93 -6.93
N ASN A 245 -9.63 -8.53 -6.32
CA ASN A 245 -9.15 -7.16 -6.19
C ASN A 245 -10.20 -6.18 -5.61
N VAL A 246 -10.85 -6.62 -4.53
CA VAL A 246 -11.88 -5.86 -3.81
C VAL A 246 -11.37 -5.48 -2.42
N ALA A 247 -11.74 -4.29 -1.95
CA ALA A 247 -11.45 -3.78 -0.63
C ALA A 247 -12.74 -3.32 0.06
N TRP A 248 -12.96 -3.79 1.29
CA TRP A 248 -14.02 -3.33 2.18
C TRP A 248 -13.41 -2.47 3.28
N PRO A 249 -13.44 -1.13 3.15
CA PRO A 249 -13.09 -0.24 4.26
C PRO A 249 -14.12 -0.36 5.39
N SER A 250 -13.67 -0.19 6.63
CA SER A 250 -14.53 -0.16 7.79
C SER A 250 -15.42 1.09 7.78
N GLU A 251 -16.73 0.91 7.73
CA GLU A 251 -17.74 1.98 7.70
C GLU A 251 -18.33 2.26 9.08
N SER A 252 -18.45 1.23 9.92
CA SER A 252 -18.97 1.32 11.28
C SER A 252 -18.45 0.16 12.14
N GLY A 253 -18.58 0.26 13.46
CA GLY A 253 -18.11 -0.74 14.43
C GLY A 253 -17.04 -0.17 15.36
N THR A 254 -16.36 -1.04 16.10
CA THR A 254 -15.36 -0.61 17.08
C THR A 254 -14.14 -1.51 17.14
N ILE A 255 -13.05 -0.95 17.65
CA ILE A 255 -11.87 -1.67 18.11
C ILE A 255 -11.51 -1.20 19.51
N THR A 256 -11.28 -2.16 20.41
CA THR A 256 -10.75 -1.92 21.76
C THR A 256 -9.34 -2.46 21.83
N LEU A 257 -8.37 -1.57 21.95
CA LEU A 257 -6.95 -1.88 22.04
C LEU A 257 -6.54 -1.99 23.52
N THR A 258 -6.05 -3.16 23.91
CA THR A 258 -5.51 -3.43 25.25
C THR A 258 -4.03 -3.13 25.35
N SER A 259 -3.30 -3.23 24.24
CA SER A 259 -1.90 -2.83 24.14
C SER A 259 -1.59 -2.30 22.75
N ILE A 260 -0.62 -1.39 22.66
CA ILE A 260 -0.14 -0.80 21.42
C ILE A 260 1.40 -0.83 21.48
N PRO A 261 2.08 -1.21 20.39
CA PRO A 261 3.53 -1.23 20.34
C PRO A 261 4.07 0.20 20.33
N ASP A 262 5.36 0.35 20.59
CA ASP A 262 6.03 1.61 20.30
C ASP A 262 6.00 1.83 18.78
N PHE A 263 5.30 2.86 18.30
CA PHE A 263 5.16 3.10 16.87
C PHE A 263 6.44 3.60 16.20
N GLU A 264 7.41 4.11 16.97
CA GLU A 264 8.71 4.47 16.42
C GLU A 264 9.52 3.18 16.17
N THR A 265 9.66 2.30 17.17
CA THR A 265 10.50 1.08 17.06
C THR A 265 9.77 -0.13 16.44
N LEU A 266 8.44 -0.09 16.42
CA LEU A 266 7.52 -1.20 16.14
C LEU A 266 7.63 -2.36 17.14
N GLU A 267 8.24 -2.15 18.32
CA GLU A 267 8.46 -3.19 19.32
C GLU A 267 7.33 -3.24 20.36
N GLY A 268 7.06 -4.44 20.88
CA GLY A 268 6.06 -4.68 21.91
C GLY A 268 4.72 -5.22 21.38
N PRO A 269 3.77 -5.48 22.29
CA PRO A 269 2.55 -6.18 21.95
C PRO A 269 1.50 -5.25 21.37
N LEU A 270 0.84 -5.69 20.31
CA LEU A 270 -0.41 -5.10 19.82
C LEU A 270 -1.55 -6.09 20.07
N SER A 271 -2.49 -5.71 20.92
CA SER A 271 -3.62 -6.57 21.28
C SER A 271 -4.92 -5.80 21.35
N GLY A 272 -6.01 -6.48 20.96
CA GLY A 272 -7.34 -5.90 21.02
C GLY A 272 -8.43 -6.80 20.46
N VAL A 273 -9.66 -6.34 20.58
CA VAL A 273 -10.84 -6.97 19.99
C VAL A 273 -11.53 -5.98 19.06
N TYR A 274 -12.10 -6.48 17.96
CA TYR A 274 -12.73 -5.62 16.96
C TYR A 274 -13.95 -6.27 16.33
N HIS A 275 -14.84 -5.43 15.84
CA HIS A 275 -15.91 -5.81 14.92
C HIS A 275 -16.22 -4.61 14.03
N PHE A 276 -16.58 -4.85 12.78
CA PHE A 276 -16.97 -3.78 11.87
C PHE A 276 -17.79 -4.27 10.69
N THR A 277 -18.48 -3.34 10.05
CA THR A 277 -19.11 -3.55 8.75
C THR A 277 -18.36 -2.78 7.68
N GLY A 278 -18.38 -3.28 6.45
CA GLY A 278 -17.83 -2.56 5.31
C GLY A 278 -18.64 -2.84 4.05
N THR A 279 -18.72 -1.86 3.17
CA THR A 279 -19.37 -2.00 1.86
C THR A 279 -18.36 -1.70 0.77
N ALA A 280 -18.26 -2.58 -0.21
CA ALA A 280 -17.52 -2.35 -1.44
C ALA A 280 -18.50 -2.10 -2.58
N THR A 281 -18.23 -1.07 -3.40
CA THR A 281 -18.97 -0.83 -4.64
C THR A 281 -18.08 -1.22 -5.82
N LEU A 282 -18.52 -2.21 -6.60
CA LEU A 282 -17.82 -2.68 -7.80
C LEU A 282 -17.95 -1.66 -8.94
N THR A 283 -17.16 -1.84 -9.99
CA THR A 283 -17.15 -0.94 -11.17
C THR A 283 -18.48 -0.91 -11.93
N ASP A 284 -19.31 -1.94 -11.79
CA ASP A 284 -20.65 -2.01 -12.39
C ASP A 284 -21.76 -1.44 -11.48
N GLY A 285 -21.38 -0.88 -10.32
CA GLY A 285 -22.30 -0.33 -9.32
C GLY A 285 -22.84 -1.35 -8.31
N THR A 286 -22.52 -2.64 -8.46
CA THR A 286 -22.91 -3.68 -7.50
C THR A 286 -22.31 -3.41 -6.13
N LYS A 287 -23.13 -3.49 -5.09
CA LYS A 287 -22.69 -3.34 -3.69
C LYS A 287 -22.50 -4.70 -3.05
N LEU A 288 -21.33 -4.91 -2.44
CA LEU A 288 -21.00 -6.09 -1.66
C LEU A 288 -20.78 -5.66 -0.22
N ARG A 289 -21.58 -6.17 0.71
CA ARG A 289 -21.43 -5.88 2.14
C ARG A 289 -20.70 -7.03 2.82
N ILE A 290 -19.89 -6.70 3.82
CA ILE A 290 -19.37 -7.68 4.78
C ILE A 290 -19.70 -7.25 6.20
N GLU A 291 -19.77 -8.24 7.07
CA GLU A 291 -19.76 -8.05 8.51
C GLU A 291 -18.63 -8.88 9.11
N VAL A 292 -17.77 -8.21 9.89
CA VAL A 292 -16.60 -8.78 10.55
C VAL A 292 -16.86 -8.82 12.05
N ASN A 293 -16.95 -10.02 12.60
CA ASN A 293 -17.28 -10.29 14.00
C ASN A 293 -16.19 -11.13 14.67
N ASN A 294 -16.27 -11.21 16.00
CA ASN A 294 -15.35 -11.99 16.83
C ASN A 294 -13.86 -11.68 16.55
N GLY A 295 -13.57 -10.44 16.17
CA GLY A 295 -12.24 -10.02 15.77
C GLY A 295 -11.30 -9.96 16.96
N LYS A 296 -10.12 -10.55 16.79
CA LYS A 296 -9.04 -10.51 17.77
C LYS A 296 -7.72 -10.17 17.07
N LEU A 297 -7.05 -9.17 17.62
CA LEU A 297 -5.71 -8.74 17.27
C LEU A 297 -4.80 -9.21 18.42
N SER A 298 -3.78 -10.00 18.12
CA SER A 298 -2.82 -10.47 19.12
C SER A 298 -1.50 -10.75 18.43
N ILE A 299 -0.70 -9.70 18.24
CA ILE A 299 0.61 -9.79 17.59
C ILE A 299 1.70 -9.18 18.47
N GLU A 300 2.92 -9.65 18.27
CA GLU A 300 4.09 -9.25 19.04
C GLU A 300 5.34 -9.23 18.17
N LYS A 301 6.18 -8.22 18.40
CA LYS A 301 7.50 -8.07 17.80
C LYS A 301 8.52 -7.74 18.86
#